data_AF-C3ZF88-F1
#
_entry.id   AF-C3ZF88-F1
#
_cell.length_a   1.000
_cell.length_b   1.000
_cell.length_c   1.000
_cell.angle_alpha   90.00
_cell.angle_beta   90.00
_cell.angle_gamma   90.00
#
_symmetry.space_group_name_H-M   'P 1'
#
loop_
_entity.id
_entity.type
_entity.pdbx_description
1 polymer ?
#
loop_
_entity_poly.entity_id
_entity_poly.type
_entity_poly.pdbx_seq_one_letter_code
_entity_poly.pdbx_strand_id
1 'polypeptide(L)'
;FMVALACADLGLGLLVLPLSVRTSLAGHWVYPESVCQYCGFLGTTFMVASVLLLFDLSVDRYISIAKPIEYNNIMTGNKCKVMIFASWTVAAIYSAGPLYGW
;
A
#
# COMPACT_ATOMS: atom_id res chain seq x y z
N PHE A 1 6.97 9.69 -3.81
CA PHE A 1 6.36 8.95 -2.69
C PHE A 1 4.97 9.45 -2.33
N MET A 2 4.74 10.74 -2.07
CA MET A 2 3.42 11.27 -1.69
C MET A 2 2.27 10.86 -2.64
N VAL A 3 2.46 10.97 -3.96
CA VAL A 3 1.44 10.56 -4.93
C VAL A 3 1.16 9.06 -4.87
N ALA A 4 2.20 8.22 -4.74
CA ALA A 4 2.02 6.78 -4.62
C ALA A 4 1.27 6.39 -3.34
N LEU A 5 1.55 7.08 -2.23
CA LEU A 5 0.83 6.92 -0.97
C LEU A 5 -0.66 7.32 -1.13
N ALA A 6 -0.93 8.48 -1.72
CA ALA A 6 -2.31 8.92 -1.99
C ALA A 6 -3.05 7.92 -2.88
N CYS A 7 -2.40 7.34 -3.89
CA CYS A 7 -2.98 6.28 -4.71
C CYS A 7 -3.30 5.02 -3.90
N ALA A 8 -2.43 4.63 -2.96
CA ALA A 8 -2.67 3.48 -2.09
C ALA A 8 -3.86 3.72 -1.15
N ASP A 9 -3.93 4.89 -0.53
CA ASP A 9 -5.01 5.25 0.39
C ASP A 9 -6.37 5.41 -0.34
N LEU A 10 -6.37 6.04 -1.52
CA LEU A 10 -7.55 6.12 -2.37
C LEU A 10 -7.97 4.73 -2.89
N GLY A 11 -7.02 3.87 -3.25
CA GLY A 11 -7.29 2.50 -3.66
C GLY A 11 -7.99 1.70 -2.56
N LEU A 12 -7.45 1.76 -1.34
CA LEU A 12 -8.08 1.16 -0.16
C LEU A 12 -9.49 1.72 0.08
N GLY A 13 -9.62 3.05 0.03
CA GLY A 13 -10.86 3.76 0.28
C GLY A 13 -11.95 3.50 -0.73
N LEU A 14 -11.61 3.35 -2.01
CA LEU A 14 -12.56 3.15 -3.10
C LEU A 14 -12.89 1.68 -3.35
N LEU A 15 -11.94 0.77 -3.11
CA LEU A 15 -12.13 -0.65 -3.44
C LEU A 15 -12.54 -1.48 -2.24
N VAL A 16 -11.95 -1.24 -1.07
CA VAL A 16 -12.12 -2.12 0.10
C VAL A 16 -13.18 -1.57 1.05
N LEU A 17 -13.10 -0.28 1.39
CA LEU A 17 -14.01 0.33 2.37
C LEU A 17 -15.51 0.23 1.99
N PRO A 18 -15.97 0.50 0.76
CA PRO A 18 -17.41 0.41 0.46
C PRO A 18 -17.96 -1.01 0.58
N LEU A 19 -17.14 -2.02 0.27
CA LEU A 19 -17.50 -3.43 0.44
C LEU A 19 -17.61 -3.77 1.92
N SER A 20 -16.63 -3.34 2.73
CA SER A 20 -16.63 -3.53 4.19
C SER A 20 -17.77 -2.77 4.90
N VAL A 21 -18.10 -1.56 4.45
CA VAL A 21 -19.22 -0.78 5.02
C VAL A 21 -20.55 -1.48 4.78
N ARG A 22 -20.77 -2.00 3.56
CA ARG A 22 -22.02 -2.72 3.25
C ARG A 22 -22.17 -3.99 4.07
N THR A 23 -21.11 -4.78 4.24
CA THR A 23 -21.16 -6.01 5.05
C THR A 23 -21.29 -5.70 6.55
N SER A 24 -20.67 -4.62 7.03
CA SER A 24 -20.84 -4.14 8.39
C SER A 24 -22.27 -3.72 8.70
N LEU A 25 -22.95 -3.01 7.77
CA LEU A 25 -24.37 -2.64 7.92
C LEU A 25 -25.31 -3.85 7.90
N ALA A 26 -24.97 -4.90 7.16
CA ALA A 26 -25.76 -6.14 7.10
C ALA A 26 -25.52 -7.06 8.31
N GLY A 27 -24.47 -6.81 9.10
CA GLY A 27 -24.07 -7.66 10.23
C GLY A 27 -23.49 -9.03 9.85
N HIS A 28 -23.34 -9.31 8.55
CA HIS A 28 -22.76 -10.54 8.02
C HIS A 28 -22.13 -10.29 6.65
N TRP A 29 -21.29 -11.22 6.19
CA TRP A 29 -20.68 -11.13 4.86
C TRP A 29 -21.72 -11.43 3.77
N VAL A 30 -22.06 -10.41 2.96
CA VAL A 30 -23.15 -10.47 1.97
C VAL A 30 -22.65 -10.94 0.58
N TYR A 31 -21.34 -10.93 0.36
CA TYR A 31 -20.74 -11.25 -0.94
C TYR A 31 -20.30 -12.72 -1.02
N PRO A 32 -19.98 -13.24 -2.21
CA PRO A 32 -19.33 -14.55 -2.35
C PRO A 32 -18.00 -14.61 -1.58
N GLU A 33 -17.58 -15.81 -1.21
CA GLU A 33 -16.33 -16.08 -0.49
C GLU A 33 -15.09 -15.61 -1.26
N SER A 34 -15.10 -15.72 -2.60
CA SER A 34 -14.03 -15.18 -3.46
C SER A 34 -13.83 -13.68 -3.25
N VAL A 35 -14.91 -12.92 -3.12
CA VAL A 35 -14.84 -11.47 -2.85
C VAL A 35 -14.27 -11.21 -1.46
N CYS A 36 -14.53 -12.08 -0.48
CA CYS A 36 -13.93 -11.97 0.86
C CYS A 36 -12.40 -12.11 0.78
N GLN A 37 -11.93 -13.15 0.09
CA GLN A 37 -10.50 -13.39 -0.10
C GLN A 37 -9.82 -12.24 -0.86
N TYR A 38 -10.44 -11.73 -1.93
CA TYR A 38 -9.91 -10.57 -2.66
C TYR A 38 -9.92 -9.29 -1.82
N CYS A 39 -10.97 -9.04 -1.05
CA CYS A 39 -11.03 -7.88 -0.15
C CYS A 39 -9.95 -7.96 0.95
N GLY A 40 -9.73 -9.15 1.52
CA GLY A 40 -8.67 -9.38 2.49
C GLY A 40 -7.29 -9.16 1.86
N PHE A 41 -7.02 -9.79 0.71
CA PHE A 41 -5.77 -9.62 -0.03
C PHE A 41 -5.50 -8.15 -0.38
N LEU A 42 -6.46 -7.46 -0.99
CA LEU A 42 -6.31 -6.05 -1.37
C LEU A 42 -6.18 -5.16 -0.14
N GLY A 43 -7.01 -5.36 0.88
CA GLY A 43 -6.97 -4.60 2.13
C GLY A 43 -5.61 -4.67 2.80
N THR A 44 -5.08 -5.87 3.00
CA THR A 44 -3.74 -6.07 3.57
C THR A 44 -2.65 -5.52 2.66
N THR A 45 -2.75 -5.72 1.34
CA THR A 45 -1.75 -5.22 0.37
C THR A 45 -1.66 -3.70 0.41
N PHE A 46 -2.79 -2.99 0.31
CA PHE A 46 -2.80 -1.53 0.36
C PHE A 46 -2.32 -1.00 1.70
N MET A 47 -2.71 -1.63 2.81
CA MET A 47 -2.24 -1.24 4.14
C MET A 47 -0.73 -1.37 4.28
N VAL A 48 -0.15 -2.52 3.91
CA VAL A 48 1.29 -2.75 3.97
C VAL A 48 2.03 -1.84 2.99
N ALA A 49 1.50 -1.64 1.79
CA ALA A 49 2.06 -0.70 0.82
C ALA A 49 2.09 0.74 1.36
N SER A 50 1.02 1.23 2.00
CA SER A 50 0.98 2.57 2.61
C SER A 50 2.05 2.71 3.71
N VAL A 51 2.24 1.69 4.56
CA VAL A 51 3.29 1.69 5.59
C VAL A 51 4.69 1.77 4.96
N LEU A 52 4.97 0.97 3.94
CA LEU A 52 6.27 0.98 3.24
C LEU A 52 6.51 2.31 2.49
N LEU A 53 5.48 2.86 1.85
CA LEU A 53 5.57 4.16 1.17
C LEU A 53 5.75 5.32 2.16
N LEU A 54 5.20 5.22 3.37
CA LEU A 54 5.46 6.17 4.46
C LEU A 54 6.90 6.07 4.97
N PHE A 55 7.42 4.84 5.08
CA PHE A 55 8.83 4.63 5.41
C PHE A 55 9.74 5.25 4.34
N ASP A 56 9.46 4.97 3.06
CA ASP A 56 10.21 5.56 1.94
C ASP A 56 10.14 7.10 1.94
N LEU A 57 8.97 7.68 2.18
CA LEU A 57 8.80 9.12 2.33
C LEU A 57 9.61 9.69 3.51
N SER A 58 9.69 8.96 4.61
CA SER A 58 10.47 9.37 5.79
C SER A 58 11.97 9.34 5.50
N VAL A 59 12.44 8.31 4.79
CA VAL A 59 13.84 8.20 4.35
C VAL A 59 14.17 9.32 3.36
N ASP A 60 13.31 9.57 2.38
CA ASP A 60 13.48 10.66 1.40
C ASP A 60 13.61 12.03 2.09
N ARG A 61 12.70 12.34 3.02
CA ARG A 61 12.76 13.58 3.82
C ARG A 61 14.01 13.64 4.69
N TYR A 62 14.39 12.53 5.30
CA TYR A 62 15.60 12.47 6.12
C TYR A 62 16.84 12.81 5.29
N ILE A 63 17.01 12.23 4.09
CA ILE A 63 18.15 12.50 3.21
C ILE A 63 18.12 13.96 2.73
N SER A 64 16.94 14.48 2.37
CA SER A 64 16.79 15.88 1.93
C SER A 64 17.22 16.88 3.02
N ILE A 65 16.97 16.57 4.30
CA ILE A 65 17.33 17.44 5.43
C ILE A 65 18.80 17.25 5.82
N ALA A 66 19.27 15.99 5.93
CA ALA A 66 20.61 15.68 6.39
C ALA A 66 21.70 15.97 5.35
N LYS A 67 21.39 15.87 4.05
CA LYS A 67 22.35 15.98 2.95
C LYS A 67 21.81 16.82 1.77
N PRO A 68 21.55 18.11 1.96
CA PRO A 68 20.89 18.95 0.94
C PRO A 68 21.70 19.08 -0.36
N ILE A 69 23.03 19.14 -0.31
CA ILE A 69 23.90 19.32 -1.49
C ILE A 69 23.98 18.01 -2.30
N GLU A 70 24.02 16.87 -1.62
CA GLU A 70 24.16 15.55 -2.26
C GLU A 70 22.80 14.92 -2.65
N TYR A 71 21.67 15.49 -2.19
CA TYR A 71 20.34 14.90 -2.36
C TYR A 71 20.04 14.49 -3.80
N ASN A 72 20.27 15.38 -4.77
CA ASN A 72 20.01 15.10 -6.19
C ASN A 72 20.88 13.98 -6.78
N ASN A 73 22.03 13.69 -6.17
CA ASN A 73 22.90 12.59 -6.59
C ASN A 73 22.48 11.26 -5.91
N ILE A 74 22.01 11.35 -4.66
CA ILE A 74 21.56 10.19 -3.88
C ILE A 74 20.19 9.72 -4.36
N MET A 75 19.20 10.63 -4.43
CA MET A 75 17.84 10.36 -4.87
C MET A 75 17.61 10.80 -6.31
N THR A 76 17.59 9.81 -7.20
CA THR A 76 17.26 9.99 -8.61
C THR A 76 15.84 9.50 -8.89
N GLY A 77 15.18 10.04 -9.92
CA GLY A 77 13.82 9.63 -10.28
C GLY A 77 13.69 8.11 -10.54
N ASN A 78 14.73 7.47 -11.07
CA ASN A 78 14.75 6.03 -11.28
C ASN A 78 14.81 5.25 -9.95
N LYS A 79 15.63 5.69 -8.99
CA LYS A 79 15.67 5.08 -7.64
C LYS A 79 14.33 5.19 -6.95
N CYS A 80 13.67 6.35 -7.01
CA CYS A 80 12.34 6.53 -6.43
C CYS A 80 11.30 5.59 -7.05
N LYS A 81 11.33 5.39 -8.38
CA LYS A 81 10.45 4.43 -9.06
C LYS A 81 10.72 2.99 -8.61
N VAL A 82 12.00 2.61 -8.49
CA VAL A 82 12.39 1.27 -8.01
C VAL A 82 11.93 1.04 -6.57
N MET A 83 12.10 2.02 -5.68
CA MET A 83 11.64 1.93 -4.29
C MET A 83 10.12 1.75 -4.21
N ILE A 84 9.35 2.56 -4.95
CA ILE A 84 7.89 2.42 -5.02
C ILE A 84 7.51 1.01 -5.50
N PHE A 85 8.10 0.55 -6.60
CA PHE A 85 7.80 -0.78 -7.15
C PHE A 85 8.16 -1.92 -6.20
N ALA A 86 9.31 -1.81 -5.51
CA ALA A 86 9.73 -2.76 -4.49
C ALA A 86 8.73 -2.79 -3.33
N SER A 87 8.30 -1.63 -2.83
CA SER A 87 7.30 -1.52 -1.76
C SER A 87 5.97 -2.19 -2.12
N TRP A 88 5.48 -2.01 -3.35
CA TRP A 88 4.29 -2.72 -3.85
C TRP A 88 4.49 -4.24 -3.94
N THR A 89 5.65 -4.67 -4.43
CA THR A 89 5.97 -6.09 -4.60
C THR A 89 6.07 -6.80 -3.25
N VAL A 90 6.76 -6.20 -2.29
CA VAL A 90 6.89 -6.71 -0.93
C VAL A 90 5.52 -6.80 -0.25
N ALA A 91 4.69 -5.76 -0.39
CA ALA A 91 3.34 -5.76 0.14
C ALA A 91 2.47 -6.89 -0.43
N ALA A 92 2.53 -7.12 -1.74
CA ALA A 92 1.78 -8.19 -2.40
C ALA A 92 2.24 -9.59 -1.97
N ILE A 93 3.55 -9.81 -1.83
CA ILE A 93 4.11 -11.09 -1.36
C ILE A 93 3.68 -11.36 0.09
N TYR A 94 3.81 -10.37 0.97
CA TYR A 94 3.40 -10.51 2.36
C TYR A 94 1.90 -10.77 2.51
N SER A 95 1.10 -10.14 1.66
CA SER A 95 -0.35 -10.24 1.68
C SER A 95 -0.88 -11.47 0.96
N ALA A 96 -0.03 -12.41 0.51
CA ALA A 96 -0.48 -13.63 -0.15
C ALA A 96 -1.19 -14.61 0.80
N GLY A 97 -1.09 -14.43 2.13
CA GLY A 97 -1.73 -15.29 3.13
C GLY A 97 -3.23 -15.59 2.88
N PRO A 98 -4.09 -14.57 2.71
CA PRO A 98 -5.50 -14.73 2.32
C PRO A 98 -5.76 -15.57 1.06
N LEU A 99 -4.81 -15.64 0.11
CA LEU A 99 -4.94 -16.45 -1.11
C LEU A 99 -4.60 -17.93 -0.88
N TYR A 100 -3.82 -18.25 0.17
CA TYR A 100 -3.44 -19.62 0.53
C TYR A 100 -4.38 -20.27 1.56
N GLY A 101 -5.52 -19.63 1.88
CA GLY A 101 -6.57 -20.22 2.70
C GLY A 101 -6.25 -20.27 4.20
N TRP A 102 -5.60 -19.23 4.72
CA TRP A 102 -5.59 -18.96 6.16
C TRP A 102 -7.01 -18.74 6.72
#